data_AF-A0A135U0I6-F1
#
_entry.id   AF-A0A135U0I6-F1
#
_cell.length_a   1.000
_cell.length_b   1.000
_cell.length_c   1.000
_cell.angle_alpha   90.00
_cell.angle_beta   90.00
_cell.angle_gamma   90.00
#
_symmetry.space_group_name_H-M   'P 1'
#
loop_
_entity.id
_entity.type
_entity.pdbx_description
1 polymer ?
#
loop_
_entity_poly.entity_id
_entity_poly.type
_entity_poly.pdbx_seq_one_letter_code
_entity_poly.pdbx_strand_id
1 'polypeptide(L)'
;MASLLGSGILVEAEEFHDFGGWTLDSQFDSEMGSPYLLAHGNGKPVVDATTVISTEKGRYYVWVRAKDWVPAHHPGQFSLTINGNTLDTVFGTNGKDWHWQHAGIVHLPEGDTRLVLHDLTGFCGRCDAIFFGTDDTSPPNENNEAARLWRRQLCGIPHQPVDAGSFDVIDVGGGVPGCTAALAAARLGDRVALVQDRPYLGGNAGLSQRDVNGDLVAKRLLGAEPNATVFMEYTVYDAALVGSQTKSVMARNARTGKEICLSAPVFIDCSGKAVLGICTGAETLFGQESKAMYGESLAPTESDDMHHGHTVFFRTRMGDNVAPFPSVPWATEVAKDYSDLRGQLTKPGLENGPGPLVVPPNFIPDPTIDMRMKGPLTHFWEYGQ
;
A
#
# COMPACT_ATOMS: atom_id res chain seq x y z
N MET A 1 10.09 29.65 -15.40
CA MET A 1 9.79 29.07 -16.72
C MET A 1 9.70 27.57 -16.53
N ALA A 2 8.49 27.02 -16.41
CA ALA A 2 8.31 25.57 -16.39
C ALA A 2 8.63 25.06 -17.79
N SER A 3 9.70 24.28 -17.90
CA SER A 3 10.01 23.50 -19.10
C SER A 3 8.77 22.67 -19.44
N LEU A 4 8.30 22.77 -20.69
CA LEU A 4 7.22 21.98 -21.27
C LEU A 4 7.60 20.49 -21.17
N LEU A 5 7.21 19.83 -20.08
CA LEU A 5 7.17 18.37 -20.03
C LEU A 5 6.10 17.94 -21.05
N GLY A 6 6.43 16.95 -21.89
CA GLY A 6 5.78 16.67 -23.16
C GLY A 6 4.25 16.62 -23.11
N SER A 7 3.61 17.09 -24.19
CA SER A 7 2.17 16.96 -24.42
C SER A 7 1.82 15.51 -24.78
N GLY A 8 0.65 15.04 -24.35
CA GLY A 8 0.23 13.68 -24.61
C GLY A 8 -1.00 13.31 -23.80
N ILE A 9 -1.30 12.00 -23.79
CA ILE A 9 -2.37 11.42 -22.99
C ILE A 9 -1.70 10.55 -21.92
N LEU A 10 -1.92 10.89 -20.66
CA LEU A 10 -1.53 10.07 -19.52
C LEU A 10 -2.74 9.26 -19.08
N VAL A 11 -2.53 7.96 -18.86
CA VAL A 11 -3.53 7.04 -18.32
C VAL A 11 -2.95 6.45 -17.05
N GLU A 12 -3.44 6.89 -15.90
CA GLU A 12 -3.02 6.37 -14.60
C GLU A 12 -3.64 4.98 -14.34
N ALA A 13 -3.01 4.17 -13.50
CA ALA A 13 -3.48 2.83 -13.12
C ALA A 13 -4.93 2.83 -12.63
N GLU A 14 -5.31 3.82 -11.82
CA GLU A 14 -6.65 3.96 -11.26
C GLU A 14 -7.72 4.33 -12.29
N GLU A 15 -7.35 4.81 -13.48
CA GLU A 15 -8.27 5.12 -14.58
C GLU A 15 -8.73 3.87 -15.34
N PHE A 16 -8.19 2.69 -14.98
CA PHE A 16 -8.70 1.45 -15.55
C PHE A 16 -10.13 1.16 -15.06
N HIS A 17 -11.06 1.04 -16.00
CA HIS A 17 -12.47 0.82 -15.67
C HIS A 17 -12.71 -0.57 -15.06
N ASP A 18 -12.06 -1.60 -15.61
CA ASP A 18 -12.14 -2.98 -15.10
C ASP A 18 -10.74 -3.48 -14.79
N PHE A 19 -10.47 -3.82 -13.54
CA PHE A 19 -9.17 -4.37 -13.13
C PHE A 19 -9.04 -5.86 -13.45
N GLY A 20 -10.12 -6.56 -13.82
CA GLY A 20 -10.12 -8.00 -14.00
C GLY A 20 -9.66 -8.70 -12.72
N GLY A 21 -8.52 -9.39 -12.77
CA GLY A 21 -7.87 -10.00 -11.61
C GLY A 21 -6.70 -9.19 -11.04
N TRP A 22 -6.41 -8.01 -11.59
CA TRP A 22 -5.47 -7.06 -11.03
C TRP A 22 -6.07 -6.37 -9.80
N THR A 23 -5.21 -5.91 -8.90
CA THR A 23 -5.61 -5.12 -7.73
C THR A 23 -4.96 -3.75 -7.80
N LEU A 24 -5.74 -2.70 -7.53
CA LEU A 24 -5.19 -1.36 -7.33
C LEU A 24 -4.54 -1.29 -5.95
N ASP A 25 -3.25 -0.97 -5.92
CA ASP A 25 -2.44 -0.92 -4.71
C ASP A 25 -1.87 0.50 -4.54
N SER A 26 -2.08 1.09 -3.36
CA SER A 26 -1.62 2.42 -2.98
C SER A 26 -0.46 2.40 -1.95
N GLN A 27 0.10 1.22 -1.64
CA GLN A 27 1.07 1.06 -0.56
C GLN A 27 2.32 1.93 -0.72
N PHE A 28 2.78 2.11 -1.96
CA PHE A 28 3.97 2.90 -2.30
C PHE A 28 3.63 4.31 -2.82
N ASP A 29 2.40 4.81 -2.60
CA ASP A 29 1.97 6.11 -3.11
C ASP A 29 2.87 7.27 -2.63
N SER A 30 3.36 7.21 -1.39
CA SER A 30 4.30 8.19 -0.84
C SER A 30 5.66 8.19 -1.55
N GLU A 31 6.09 7.05 -2.08
CA GLU A 31 7.37 6.90 -2.78
C GLU A 31 7.22 7.26 -4.27
N MET A 32 6.13 6.81 -4.90
CA MET A 32 5.93 6.91 -6.35
C MET A 32 5.16 8.15 -6.80
N GLY A 33 4.34 8.70 -5.91
CA GLY A 33 3.41 9.77 -6.19
C GLY A 33 2.13 9.30 -6.88
N SER A 34 1.87 8.00 -7.01
CA SER A 34 0.66 7.40 -7.59
C SER A 34 0.41 5.97 -7.08
N PRO A 35 -0.84 5.48 -7.09
CA PRO A 35 -1.18 4.05 -7.02
C PRO A 35 -0.72 3.27 -8.26
N TYR A 36 -0.83 1.94 -8.21
CA TYR A 36 -0.46 1.07 -9.34
C TYR A 36 -1.35 -0.18 -9.41
N LEU A 37 -1.45 -0.79 -10.58
CA LEU A 37 -2.08 -2.10 -10.76
C LEU A 37 -1.07 -3.22 -10.49
N LEU A 38 -1.50 -4.19 -9.67
CA LEU A 38 -0.74 -5.37 -9.26
C LEU A 38 -1.44 -6.66 -9.73
N ALA A 39 -0.76 -7.44 -10.57
CA ALA A 39 -1.22 -8.77 -11.01
C ALA A 39 -0.67 -9.87 -10.09
N HIS A 40 -1.43 -10.26 -9.07
CA HIS A 40 -1.00 -11.32 -8.14
C HIS A 40 -1.91 -12.55 -8.21
N GLY A 41 -1.56 -13.51 -9.06
CA GLY A 41 -2.31 -14.75 -9.27
C GLY A 41 -1.62 -16.02 -8.75
N ASN A 42 -0.59 -15.87 -7.91
CA ASN A 42 0.19 -16.99 -7.34
C ASN A 42 0.74 -17.93 -8.42
N GLY A 43 1.33 -17.36 -9.47
CA GLY A 43 1.92 -18.08 -10.60
C GLY A 43 0.92 -18.57 -11.65
N LYS A 44 -0.33 -18.13 -11.55
CA LYS A 44 -1.30 -18.21 -12.64
C LYS A 44 -1.59 -16.79 -13.12
N PRO A 45 -1.48 -16.50 -14.42
CA PRO A 45 -1.89 -15.21 -14.96
C PRO A 45 -3.30 -14.81 -14.49
N VAL A 46 -3.45 -13.58 -14.04
CA VAL A 46 -4.75 -13.02 -13.64
C VAL A 46 -5.56 -12.62 -14.88
N VAL A 47 -6.87 -12.42 -14.70
CA VAL A 47 -7.74 -11.88 -15.76
C VAL A 47 -7.30 -10.46 -16.10
N ASP A 48 -7.31 -10.12 -17.40
CA ASP A 48 -6.86 -8.83 -17.93
C ASP A 48 -7.55 -7.62 -17.29
N ALA A 49 -6.78 -6.55 -17.08
CA ALA A 49 -7.33 -5.23 -16.79
C ALA A 49 -7.61 -4.49 -18.09
N THR A 50 -8.74 -3.79 -18.18
CA THR A 50 -9.19 -3.11 -19.40
C THR A 50 -9.72 -1.71 -19.13
N THR A 51 -9.49 -0.82 -20.09
CA THR A 51 -10.09 0.51 -20.11
C THR A 51 -10.25 1.03 -21.53
N VAL A 52 -10.99 2.13 -21.68
CA VAL A 52 -11.18 2.83 -22.95
C VAL A 52 -10.86 4.29 -22.72
N ILE A 53 -9.97 4.83 -23.55
CA ILE A 53 -9.59 6.25 -23.53
C ILE A 53 -10.05 6.92 -24.83
N SER A 54 -10.29 8.22 -24.77
CA SER A 54 -10.52 9.02 -25.98
C SER A 54 -9.18 9.50 -26.53
N THR A 55 -8.95 9.29 -27.82
CA THR A 55 -7.73 9.69 -28.51
C THR A 55 -8.02 10.61 -29.69
N GLU A 56 -7.08 11.47 -30.03
CA GLU A 56 -7.09 12.18 -31.31
C GLU A 56 -6.36 11.34 -32.37
N LYS A 57 -6.69 11.57 -33.64
CA LYS A 57 -5.97 10.90 -34.73
C LYS A 57 -4.53 11.38 -34.77
N GLY A 58 -3.57 10.49 -34.53
CA GLY A 58 -2.17 10.90 -34.44
C GLY A 58 -1.18 9.76 -34.31
N ARG A 59 0.09 10.14 -34.37
CA ARG A 59 1.23 9.26 -34.08
C ARG A 59 1.70 9.53 -32.66
N TYR A 60 1.81 8.49 -31.85
CA TYR A 60 2.17 8.58 -30.43
C TYR A 60 3.35 7.67 -30.08
N TYR A 61 4.22 8.17 -29.20
CA TYR A 61 5.27 7.40 -28.54
C TYR A 61 4.70 6.81 -27.26
N VAL A 62 4.72 5.48 -27.13
CA VAL A 62 4.11 4.79 -26.00
C VAL A 62 5.18 4.54 -24.93
N TRP A 63 4.87 4.93 -23.71
CA TRP A 63 5.68 4.67 -22.53
C TRP A 63 4.83 3.99 -21.47
N VAL A 64 5.36 2.96 -20.81
CA VAL A 64 4.67 2.31 -19.68
C VAL A 64 5.58 2.35 -18.46
N ARG A 65 5.10 2.91 -17.35
CA ARG A 65 5.83 2.91 -16.08
C ARG A 65 5.57 1.59 -15.37
N ALA A 66 6.63 0.82 -15.17
CA ALA A 66 6.57 -0.50 -14.58
C ALA A 66 7.76 -0.71 -13.63
N LYS A 67 7.66 -1.73 -12.77
CA LYS A 67 8.73 -2.15 -11.87
C LYS A 67 9.12 -3.60 -12.12
N ASP A 68 10.41 -3.82 -12.28
CA ASP A 68 11.01 -5.15 -12.25
C ASP A 68 11.50 -5.44 -10.82
N TRP A 69 10.66 -6.11 -10.05
CA TRP A 69 10.85 -6.28 -8.61
C TRP A 69 11.84 -7.38 -8.23
N VAL A 70 12.23 -8.24 -9.19
CA VAL A 70 13.39 -9.14 -9.06
C VAL A 70 14.14 -9.16 -10.40
N PRO A 71 15.05 -8.21 -10.64
CA PRO A 71 15.81 -8.10 -11.88
C PRO A 71 16.52 -9.36 -12.35
N ALA A 72 16.89 -10.27 -11.44
CA ALA A 72 17.55 -11.52 -11.81
C ALA A 72 16.61 -12.57 -12.44
N HIS A 73 15.30 -12.42 -12.26
CA HIS A 73 14.30 -13.43 -12.64
C HIS A 73 13.10 -12.87 -13.41
N HIS A 74 12.86 -11.55 -13.37
CA HIS A 74 11.73 -10.87 -14.00
C HIS A 74 10.38 -11.57 -13.75
N PRO A 75 9.98 -11.83 -12.49
CA PRO A 75 8.81 -12.64 -12.21
C PRO A 75 7.49 -11.95 -12.53
N GLY A 76 7.42 -10.62 -12.59
CA GLY A 76 6.17 -9.87 -12.80
C GLY A 76 6.02 -9.30 -14.21
N GLN A 77 5.97 -10.16 -15.22
CA GLN A 77 5.89 -9.71 -16.62
C GLN A 77 4.45 -9.53 -17.09
N PHE A 78 4.24 -8.54 -17.95
CA PHE A 78 2.94 -8.27 -18.57
C PHE A 78 3.13 -7.59 -19.94
N SER A 79 2.07 -7.57 -20.75
CA SER A 79 2.03 -6.88 -22.04
C SER A 79 0.88 -5.87 -22.10
N LEU A 80 0.99 -4.91 -23.03
CA LEU A 80 -0.04 -3.94 -23.35
C LEU A 80 -0.61 -4.22 -24.74
N THR A 81 -1.93 -4.27 -24.84
CA THR A 81 -2.65 -4.37 -26.11
C THR A 81 -3.47 -3.10 -26.35
N ILE A 82 -3.34 -2.53 -27.54
CA ILE A 82 -4.01 -1.29 -27.97
C ILE A 82 -4.87 -1.61 -29.20
N ASN A 83 -6.19 -1.41 -29.10
CA ASN A 83 -7.15 -1.72 -30.17
C ASN A 83 -6.98 -3.14 -30.77
N GLY A 84 -6.69 -4.12 -29.91
CA GLY A 84 -6.48 -5.52 -30.31
C GLY A 84 -5.08 -5.86 -30.81
N ASN A 85 -4.18 -4.88 -30.94
CA ASN A 85 -2.78 -5.10 -31.31
C ASN A 85 -1.90 -5.09 -30.05
N THR A 86 -1.32 -6.24 -29.72
CA THR A 86 -0.38 -6.38 -28.61
C THR A 86 0.98 -5.83 -29.01
N LEU A 87 1.56 -4.98 -28.17
CA LEU A 87 2.91 -4.44 -28.38
C LEU A 87 3.96 -5.54 -28.20
N ASP A 88 5.05 -5.46 -28.97
CA ASP A 88 6.17 -6.43 -28.88
C ASP A 88 6.93 -6.35 -27.55
N THR A 89 6.84 -5.21 -26.86
CA THR A 89 7.51 -4.98 -25.58
C THR A 89 6.83 -5.76 -24.45
N VAL A 90 7.63 -6.54 -23.72
CA VAL A 90 7.22 -7.18 -22.46
C VAL A 90 7.71 -6.32 -21.29
N PHE A 91 6.79 -5.83 -20.48
CA PHE A 91 7.08 -4.96 -19.35
C PHE A 91 7.46 -5.76 -18.09
N GLY A 92 8.07 -5.08 -17.11
CA GLY A 92 8.57 -5.74 -15.89
C GLY A 92 9.86 -6.56 -16.10
N THR A 93 10.61 -6.29 -17.17
CA THR A 93 11.81 -7.05 -17.57
C THR A 93 13.08 -6.18 -17.74
N ASN A 94 13.04 -4.91 -17.31
CA ASN A 94 14.09 -3.94 -17.63
C ASN A 94 15.21 -3.87 -16.57
N GLY A 95 15.15 -4.68 -15.52
CA GLY A 95 16.12 -4.70 -14.42
C GLY A 95 16.13 -3.43 -13.57
N LYS A 96 15.11 -2.59 -13.67
CA LYS A 96 14.99 -1.34 -12.92
C LYS A 96 13.84 -1.40 -11.93
N ASP A 97 13.92 -0.54 -10.93
CA ASP A 97 12.78 -0.24 -10.07
C ASP A 97 11.67 0.47 -10.88
N TRP A 98 10.87 1.35 -10.29
CA TRP A 98 9.89 2.14 -11.04
C TRP A 98 10.54 2.95 -12.17
N HIS A 99 10.21 2.62 -13.42
CA HIS A 99 10.81 3.24 -14.60
C HIS A 99 9.89 3.20 -15.83
N TRP A 100 9.90 4.29 -16.62
CA TRP A 100 9.22 4.37 -17.92
C TRP A 100 9.91 3.53 -19.00
N GLN A 101 9.22 2.53 -19.55
CA GLN A 101 9.72 1.69 -20.63
C GLN A 101 9.13 2.17 -21.96
N HIS A 102 9.98 2.54 -22.91
CA HIS A 102 9.55 2.88 -24.26
C HIS A 102 9.05 1.62 -24.98
N ALA A 103 7.83 1.68 -25.51
CA ALA A 103 7.13 0.56 -26.14
C ALA A 103 6.91 0.76 -27.64
N GLY A 104 7.61 1.73 -28.24
CA GLY A 104 7.54 2.03 -29.66
C GLY A 104 6.48 3.06 -30.01
N ILE A 105 6.13 3.10 -31.30
CA ILE A 105 5.26 4.11 -31.88
C ILE A 105 3.97 3.46 -32.36
N VAL A 106 2.84 4.07 -32.01
CA VAL A 106 1.51 3.66 -32.47
C VAL A 106 0.84 4.78 -33.25
N HIS A 107 -0.06 4.41 -34.16
CA HIS A 107 -0.94 5.34 -34.85
C HIS A 107 -2.36 5.13 -34.35
N LEU A 108 -2.90 6.10 -33.64
CA LEU A 108 -4.22 6.01 -33.04
C LEU A 108 -5.25 6.73 -33.94
N PRO A 109 -6.46 6.16 -34.09
CA PRO A 109 -7.57 6.88 -34.69
C PRO A 109 -8.12 7.94 -33.74
N GLU A 110 -8.94 8.84 -34.27
CA GLU A 110 -9.78 9.70 -33.44
C GLU A 110 -10.93 8.87 -32.85
N GLY A 111 -11.23 9.06 -31.57
CA GLY A 111 -12.31 8.39 -30.85
C GLY A 111 -11.80 7.37 -29.83
N ASP A 112 -12.60 6.34 -29.58
CA ASP A 112 -12.34 5.36 -28.52
C ASP A 112 -11.15 4.44 -28.87
N THR A 113 -10.19 4.38 -27.94
CA THR A 113 -9.06 3.47 -27.97
C THR A 113 -9.10 2.54 -26.77
N ARG A 114 -9.21 1.24 -27.01
CA ARG A 114 -9.24 0.21 -25.97
C ARG A 114 -7.82 -0.20 -25.57
N LEU A 115 -7.56 -0.18 -24.27
CA LEU A 115 -6.33 -0.62 -23.64
C LEU A 115 -6.57 -1.90 -22.83
N VAL A 116 -5.64 -2.84 -22.92
CA VAL A 116 -5.69 -4.10 -22.17
C VAL A 116 -4.31 -4.40 -21.60
N LEU A 117 -4.22 -4.58 -20.29
CA LEU A 117 -3.04 -5.11 -19.60
C LEU A 117 -3.21 -6.61 -19.40
N HIS A 118 -2.30 -7.38 -19.99
CA HIS A 118 -2.31 -8.84 -19.92
C HIS A 118 -1.15 -9.34 -19.05
N ASP A 119 -1.47 -10.01 -17.94
CA ASP A 119 -0.47 -10.64 -17.08
C ASP A 119 0.10 -11.89 -17.78
N LEU A 120 1.42 -12.04 -17.79
CA LEU A 120 2.10 -13.16 -18.44
C LEU A 120 2.57 -14.22 -17.45
N THR A 121 2.56 -13.92 -16.15
CA THR A 121 3.34 -14.68 -15.15
C THR A 121 2.55 -15.06 -13.90
N GLY A 122 1.57 -14.25 -13.49
CA GLY A 122 0.86 -14.47 -12.23
C GLY A 122 1.65 -14.05 -10.99
N PHE A 123 2.78 -13.36 -11.14
CA PHE A 123 3.70 -13.04 -10.04
C PHE A 123 4.02 -11.55 -9.93
N CYS A 124 3.01 -10.80 -9.52
CA CYS A 124 3.12 -9.40 -9.15
C CYS A 124 3.63 -8.54 -10.31
N GLY A 125 3.02 -8.66 -11.49
CA GLY A 125 3.17 -7.67 -12.56
C GLY A 125 2.74 -6.29 -12.05
N ARG A 126 3.51 -5.24 -12.30
CA ARG A 126 3.29 -3.90 -11.76
C ARG A 126 3.25 -2.85 -12.86
N CYS A 127 2.09 -2.23 -13.05
CA CYS A 127 1.87 -1.14 -13.99
C CYS A 127 1.36 0.09 -13.24
N ASP A 128 2.11 1.19 -13.31
CA ASP A 128 1.75 2.47 -12.70
C ASP A 128 0.95 3.33 -13.67
N ALA A 129 1.48 3.55 -14.87
CA ALA A 129 0.85 4.44 -15.84
C ALA A 129 1.25 4.11 -17.27
N ILE A 130 0.41 4.54 -18.22
CA ILE A 130 0.67 4.49 -19.67
C ILE A 130 0.64 5.92 -20.20
N PHE A 131 1.68 6.33 -20.91
CA PHE A 131 1.77 7.64 -21.52
C PHE A 131 1.88 7.54 -23.04
N PHE A 132 1.01 8.25 -23.74
CA PHE A 132 1.01 8.44 -25.17
C PHE A 132 1.55 9.85 -25.47
N GLY A 133 2.87 9.96 -25.65
CA GLY A 133 3.55 11.22 -25.93
C GLY A 133 3.44 11.62 -27.40
N THR A 134 3.33 12.92 -27.66
CA THR A 134 3.38 13.46 -29.03
C THR A 134 4.80 13.54 -29.60
N ASP A 135 5.80 13.36 -28.75
CA ASP A 135 7.22 13.28 -29.07
C ASP A 135 7.92 12.16 -28.28
N ASP A 136 9.20 11.93 -28.55
CA ASP A 136 10.01 10.85 -27.96
C ASP A 136 10.65 11.25 -26.61
N THR A 137 10.08 12.25 -25.91
CA THR A 137 10.60 12.65 -24.61
C THR A 137 10.13 11.68 -23.54
N SER A 138 11.08 11.05 -22.85
CA SER A 138 10.78 10.22 -21.68
C SER A 138 10.01 11.04 -20.64
N PRO A 139 8.91 10.51 -20.07
CA PRO A 139 8.22 11.20 -18.99
C PRO A 139 9.09 11.29 -17.72
N PRO A 140 8.79 12.23 -16.81
CA PRO A 140 9.53 12.38 -15.56
C PRO A 140 9.37 11.11 -14.70
N ASN A 141 10.48 10.59 -14.17
CA ASN A 141 10.47 9.37 -13.37
C ASN A 141 10.47 9.61 -11.85
N GLU A 142 10.95 10.77 -11.41
CA GLU A 142 11.06 11.12 -10.00
C GLU A 142 9.70 11.51 -9.39
N ASN A 143 9.55 11.34 -8.07
CA ASN A 143 8.40 11.85 -7.33
C ASN A 143 8.70 13.25 -6.73
N ASN A 144 8.92 14.22 -7.60
CA ASN A 144 9.12 15.62 -7.20
C ASN A 144 7.92 16.50 -7.59
N GLU A 145 7.94 17.77 -7.17
CA GLU A 145 6.86 18.71 -7.43
C GLU A 145 6.59 18.90 -8.93
N ALA A 146 7.65 18.94 -9.76
CA ALA A 146 7.51 19.08 -11.21
C ALA A 146 6.78 17.89 -11.84
N ALA A 147 7.13 16.66 -11.43
CA ALA A 147 6.45 15.45 -11.89
C ALA A 147 4.97 15.41 -11.46
N ARG A 148 4.68 15.82 -10.21
CA ARG A 148 3.30 15.93 -9.71
C ARG A 148 2.49 16.95 -10.49
N LEU A 149 3.05 18.13 -10.77
CA LEU A 149 2.40 19.16 -11.58
C LEU A 149 2.13 18.68 -13.01
N TRP A 150 3.07 17.95 -13.60
CA TRP A 150 2.90 17.35 -14.93
C TRP A 150 1.74 16.34 -14.96
N ARG A 151 1.68 15.41 -14.00
CA ARG A 151 0.55 14.47 -13.86
C ARG A 151 -0.78 15.20 -13.69
N ARG A 152 -0.85 16.17 -12.76
CA ARG A 152 -2.07 16.96 -12.52
C ARG A 152 -2.57 17.65 -13.79
N GLN A 153 -1.65 18.25 -14.55
CA GLN A 153 -1.99 18.93 -15.79
C GLN A 153 -2.61 17.96 -16.81
N LEU A 154 -2.04 16.77 -16.99
CA LEU A 154 -2.53 15.80 -17.96
C LEU A 154 -3.83 15.11 -17.52
N CYS A 155 -4.02 14.89 -16.23
CA CYS A 155 -5.24 14.29 -15.67
C CYS A 155 -6.36 15.32 -15.37
N GLY A 156 -6.15 16.61 -15.67
CA GLY A 156 -7.11 17.67 -15.40
C GLY A 156 -7.39 17.91 -13.90
N ILE A 157 -6.43 17.57 -13.04
CA ILE A 157 -6.53 17.77 -11.58
C ILE A 157 -6.17 19.23 -11.26
N PRO A 158 -6.98 19.94 -10.45
CA PRO A 158 -6.68 21.31 -10.06
C PRO A 158 -5.30 21.45 -9.40
N HIS A 159 -4.64 22.59 -9.62
CA HIS A 159 -3.34 22.86 -8.98
C HIS A 159 -3.41 22.94 -7.46
N GLN A 160 -4.54 23.39 -6.92
CA GLN A 160 -4.80 23.48 -5.48
C GLN A 160 -5.84 22.43 -5.07
N PRO A 161 -5.63 21.74 -3.93
CA PRO A 161 -6.62 20.82 -3.38
C PRO A 161 -7.95 21.52 -3.12
N VAL A 162 -9.05 20.80 -3.34
CA VAL A 162 -10.41 21.31 -3.12
C VAL A 162 -10.69 21.35 -1.62
N ASP A 163 -11.22 22.46 -1.10
CA ASP A 163 -11.67 22.52 0.29
C ASP A 163 -12.80 21.51 0.54
N ALA A 164 -12.54 20.54 1.43
CA ALA A 164 -13.48 19.50 1.83
C ALA A 164 -14.03 19.71 3.26
N GLY A 165 -13.77 20.88 3.84
CA GLY A 165 -14.44 21.37 5.04
C GLY A 165 -13.56 21.48 6.28
N SER A 166 -14.18 22.03 7.32
CA SER A 166 -13.61 22.18 8.66
C SER A 166 -14.26 21.22 9.65
N PHE A 167 -13.41 20.64 10.48
CA PHE A 167 -13.73 19.65 11.50
C PHE A 167 -13.13 20.09 12.83
N ASP A 168 -13.59 19.48 13.91
CA ASP A 168 -13.02 19.67 15.25
C ASP A 168 -11.82 18.73 15.44
N VAL A 169 -11.91 17.51 14.87
CA VAL A 169 -10.86 16.49 14.90
C VAL A 169 -10.68 15.86 13.51
N ILE A 170 -9.43 15.76 13.05
CA ILE A 170 -9.05 14.94 11.90
C ILE A 170 -8.24 13.74 12.39
N ASP A 171 -8.72 12.53 12.10
CA ASP A 171 -8.05 11.27 12.40
C ASP A 171 -7.51 10.67 11.09
N VAL A 172 -6.21 10.40 11.04
CA VAL A 172 -5.53 9.84 9.87
C VAL A 172 -5.23 8.37 10.14
N GLY A 173 -5.99 7.46 9.54
CA GLY A 173 -5.78 6.01 9.61
C GLY A 173 -6.93 5.27 10.28
N GLY A 174 -7.75 4.60 9.48
CA GLY A 174 -8.89 3.75 9.87
C GLY A 174 -8.51 2.38 10.44
N GLY A 175 -7.37 2.25 11.12
CA GLY A 175 -7.05 1.07 11.94
C GLY A 175 -7.99 0.93 13.14
N VAL A 176 -7.81 -0.11 13.97
CA VAL A 176 -8.49 -0.19 15.28
C VAL A 176 -8.33 1.10 16.10
N PRO A 177 -7.12 1.65 16.32
CA PRO A 177 -6.96 2.87 17.11
C PRO A 177 -7.72 4.06 16.50
N GLY A 178 -7.59 4.33 15.21
CA GLY A 178 -8.28 5.47 14.58
C GLY A 178 -9.79 5.30 14.52
N CYS A 179 -10.30 4.09 14.24
CA CYS A 179 -11.75 3.85 14.35
C CYS A 179 -12.27 4.12 15.76
N THR A 180 -11.52 3.72 16.80
CA THR A 180 -11.91 3.97 18.19
C THR A 180 -11.81 5.45 18.59
N ALA A 181 -10.76 6.15 18.14
CA ALA A 181 -10.57 7.57 18.41
C ALA A 181 -11.64 8.42 17.72
N ALA A 182 -11.88 8.18 16.42
CA ALA A 182 -12.94 8.86 15.67
C ALA A 182 -14.34 8.63 16.29
N LEU A 183 -14.65 7.39 16.68
CA LEU A 183 -15.94 7.06 17.31
C LEU A 183 -16.09 7.73 18.67
N ALA A 184 -15.03 7.77 19.48
CA ALA A 184 -15.04 8.43 20.78
C ALA A 184 -15.26 9.93 20.65
N ALA A 185 -14.50 10.61 19.78
CA ALA A 185 -14.64 12.04 19.53
C ALA A 185 -16.05 12.39 19.01
N ALA A 186 -16.56 11.64 18.03
CA ALA A 186 -17.90 11.88 17.48
C ALA A 186 -19.00 11.79 18.55
N ARG A 187 -18.90 10.84 19.47
CA ARG A 187 -19.85 10.65 20.59
C ARG A 187 -19.73 11.70 21.69
N LEU A 188 -18.57 12.34 21.81
CA LEU A 188 -18.38 13.51 22.68
C LEU A 188 -18.95 14.79 22.06
N GLY A 189 -19.39 14.75 20.80
CA GLY A 189 -20.03 15.85 20.10
C GLY A 189 -19.14 16.55 19.07
N ASP A 190 -17.88 16.13 18.94
CA ASP A 190 -16.94 16.71 17.99
C ASP A 190 -17.29 16.32 16.54
N ARG A 191 -17.13 17.25 15.60
CA ARG A 191 -17.20 16.96 14.16
C ARG A 191 -15.89 16.31 13.73
N VAL A 192 -15.95 15.05 13.32
CA VAL A 192 -14.77 14.22 13.03
C VAL A 192 -14.66 13.92 11.54
N ALA A 193 -13.45 14.07 11.00
CA ALA A 193 -13.07 13.47 9.72
C ALA A 193 -12.11 12.30 9.97
N LEU A 194 -12.51 11.09 9.61
CA LEU A 194 -11.60 9.93 9.56
C LEU A 194 -11.12 9.74 8.12
N VAL A 195 -9.81 9.84 7.89
CA VAL A 195 -9.17 9.70 6.58
C VAL A 195 -8.49 8.33 6.50
N GLN A 196 -8.88 7.51 5.52
CA GLN A 196 -8.37 6.14 5.37
C GLN A 196 -7.90 5.90 3.92
N ASP A 197 -6.67 5.41 3.77
CA ASP A 197 -5.97 5.20 2.49
C ASP A 197 -6.52 4.03 1.65
N ARG A 198 -7.27 3.12 2.27
CA ARG A 198 -7.77 1.86 1.67
C ARG A 198 -9.29 1.80 1.63
N PRO A 199 -9.89 0.91 0.80
CA PRO A 199 -11.34 0.74 0.72
C PRO A 199 -11.99 0.02 1.92
N TYR A 200 -11.22 -0.31 2.96
CA TYR A 200 -11.69 -1.02 4.15
C TYR A 200 -11.13 -0.43 5.44
N LEU A 201 -11.84 -0.68 6.56
CA LEU A 201 -11.44 -0.31 7.92
C LEU A 201 -10.86 -1.49 8.70
N GLY A 202 -10.14 -1.18 9.77
CA GLY A 202 -9.62 -2.12 10.77
C GLY A 202 -8.13 -2.40 10.72
N GLY A 203 -7.41 -1.85 9.74
CA GLY A 203 -5.97 -2.07 9.58
C GLY A 203 -5.64 -3.57 9.55
N ASN A 204 -4.57 -3.97 10.25
CA ASN A 204 -4.11 -5.36 10.31
C ASN A 204 -4.91 -6.26 11.27
N ALA A 205 -5.91 -5.74 11.99
CA ALA A 205 -6.64 -6.49 13.02
C ALA A 205 -7.70 -7.42 12.42
N GLY A 206 -7.31 -8.38 11.58
CA GLY A 206 -8.15 -9.36 10.89
C GLY A 206 -9.05 -10.26 11.77
N LEU A 207 -9.08 -10.07 13.10
CA LEU A 207 -9.64 -10.95 14.11
C LEU A 207 -11.01 -10.50 14.68
N SER A 208 -11.45 -9.25 14.48
CA SER A 208 -12.79 -8.81 14.91
C SER A 208 -13.87 -9.15 13.89
N GLN A 209 -15.12 -9.34 14.35
CA GLN A 209 -16.27 -9.69 13.52
C GLN A 209 -16.37 -8.75 12.31
N ARG A 210 -16.10 -9.29 11.12
CA ARG A 210 -16.28 -8.60 9.85
C ARG A 210 -17.67 -8.92 9.30
N ASP A 211 -18.28 -7.98 8.60
CA ASP A 211 -19.45 -8.28 7.80
C ASP A 211 -19.06 -9.08 6.53
N VAL A 212 -20.04 -9.39 5.69
CA VAL A 212 -19.83 -10.14 4.43
C VAL A 212 -18.88 -9.44 3.46
N ASN A 213 -18.69 -8.13 3.59
CA ASN A 213 -17.79 -7.32 2.76
C ASN A 213 -16.38 -7.23 3.36
N GLY A 214 -16.15 -7.87 4.51
CA GLY A 214 -14.87 -7.83 5.19
C GLY A 214 -14.66 -6.56 6.00
N ASP A 215 -15.65 -5.68 6.20
CA ASP A 215 -15.47 -4.49 7.04
C ASP A 215 -15.69 -4.84 8.52
N LEU A 216 -14.87 -4.29 9.42
CA LEU A 216 -15.23 -4.29 10.84
C LEU A 216 -16.57 -3.58 11.00
N VAL A 217 -17.36 -4.00 11.99
CA VAL A 217 -18.59 -3.30 12.42
C VAL A 217 -18.37 -1.78 12.63
N ALA A 218 -17.11 -1.34 12.77
CA ALA A 218 -16.65 0.04 12.74
C ALA A 218 -17.29 0.92 11.64
N LYS A 219 -17.36 0.48 10.37
CA LYS A 219 -17.91 1.34 9.29
C LYS A 219 -19.37 1.67 9.52
N ARG A 220 -20.15 0.66 9.92
CA ARG A 220 -21.56 0.83 10.29
C ARG A 220 -21.72 1.71 11.54
N LEU A 221 -20.85 1.55 12.53
CA LEU A 221 -20.89 2.37 13.75
C LEU A 221 -20.60 3.83 13.44
N LEU A 222 -19.50 4.11 12.73
CA LEU A 222 -19.12 5.48 12.34
C LEU A 222 -20.18 6.11 11.45
N GLY A 223 -20.73 5.37 10.47
CA GLY A 223 -21.81 5.86 9.62
C GLY A 223 -23.14 6.11 10.34
N ALA A 224 -23.32 5.61 11.56
CA ALA A 224 -24.48 5.90 12.40
C ALA A 224 -24.28 7.16 13.27
N GLU A 225 -23.05 7.66 13.41
CA GLU A 225 -22.76 8.86 14.17
C GLU A 225 -22.92 10.10 13.27
N PRO A 226 -23.83 11.05 13.57
CA PRO A 226 -24.10 12.20 12.71
C PRO A 226 -22.93 13.19 12.60
N ASN A 227 -21.99 13.13 13.53
CA ASN A 227 -20.83 14.01 13.57
C ASN A 227 -19.57 13.40 12.92
N ALA A 228 -19.62 12.15 12.44
CA ALA A 228 -18.48 11.48 11.82
C ALA A 228 -18.61 11.44 10.29
N THR A 229 -17.56 11.89 9.60
CA THR A 229 -17.40 11.75 8.15
C THR A 229 -16.20 10.85 7.87
N VAL A 230 -16.38 9.80 7.08
CA VAL A 230 -15.30 8.87 6.71
C VAL A 230 -14.88 9.10 5.27
N PHE A 231 -13.64 9.53 5.06
CA PHE A 231 -12.99 9.71 3.77
C PHE A 231 -12.21 8.44 3.41
N MET A 232 -12.87 7.51 2.73
CA MET A 232 -12.27 6.24 2.27
C MET A 232 -11.45 6.42 0.99
N GLU A 233 -10.40 5.61 0.85
CA GLU A 233 -9.47 5.66 -0.29
C GLU A 233 -8.80 7.03 -0.46
N TYR A 234 -8.59 7.77 0.63
CA TYR A 234 -7.85 9.04 0.65
C TYR A 234 -6.52 8.88 1.40
N THR A 235 -5.41 9.13 0.72
CA THR A 235 -4.06 9.12 1.29
C THR A 235 -3.65 10.54 1.66
N VAL A 236 -3.33 10.79 2.93
CA VAL A 236 -2.70 12.05 3.35
C VAL A 236 -1.28 12.11 2.80
N TYR A 237 -0.93 13.22 2.14
CA TYR A 237 0.40 13.37 1.52
C TYR A 237 1.12 14.67 1.93
N ASP A 238 0.42 15.63 2.52
CA ASP A 238 1.01 16.91 2.93
C ASP A 238 0.17 17.58 4.04
N ALA A 239 0.76 18.54 4.75
CA ALA A 239 0.12 19.29 5.83
C ALA A 239 0.52 20.76 5.82
N ALA A 240 -0.43 21.67 6.08
CA ALA A 240 -0.15 23.10 6.20
C ALA A 240 -0.03 23.51 7.67
N LEU A 241 1.04 24.24 7.97
CA LEU A 241 1.37 24.69 9.32
C LEU A 241 1.39 26.23 9.41
N VAL A 242 1.02 26.74 10.58
CA VAL A 242 1.28 28.14 10.99
C VAL A 242 2.15 28.10 12.23
N GLY A 243 3.43 28.44 12.08
CA GLY A 243 4.43 28.18 13.11
C GLY A 243 4.57 26.67 13.33
N SER A 244 4.40 26.21 14.57
CA SER A 244 4.40 24.78 14.93
C SER A 244 3.00 24.15 14.99
N GLN A 245 1.95 24.88 14.61
CA GLN A 245 0.57 24.39 14.69
C GLN A 245 0.08 23.93 13.32
N THR A 246 -0.25 22.64 13.21
CA THR A 246 -0.97 22.09 12.06
C THR A 246 -2.34 22.75 11.91
N LYS A 247 -2.70 23.14 10.69
CA LYS A 247 -3.97 23.80 10.36
C LYS A 247 -4.83 22.99 9.41
N SER A 248 -4.19 22.27 8.49
CA SER A 248 -4.89 21.41 7.56
C SER A 248 -4.00 20.28 7.08
N VAL A 249 -4.64 19.23 6.57
CA VAL A 249 -4.00 18.15 5.82
C VAL A 249 -4.53 18.12 4.40
N MET A 250 -3.66 17.76 3.48
CA MET A 250 -4.01 17.51 2.10
C MET A 250 -4.04 16.00 1.87
N ALA A 251 -5.13 15.53 1.29
CA ALA A 251 -5.35 14.11 1.02
C ALA A 251 -5.74 13.89 -0.44
N ARG A 252 -5.30 12.78 -1.02
CA ARG A 252 -5.56 12.44 -2.42
C ARG A 252 -6.35 11.15 -2.51
N ASN A 253 -7.42 11.17 -3.30
CA ASN A 253 -8.21 9.98 -3.56
C ASN A 253 -7.48 9.03 -4.50
N ALA A 254 -7.26 7.79 -4.07
CA ALA A 254 -6.51 6.77 -4.81
C ALA A 254 -7.20 6.31 -6.11
N ARG A 255 -8.50 6.59 -6.31
CA ARG A 255 -9.22 6.19 -7.53
C ARG A 255 -9.36 7.29 -8.57
N THR A 256 -9.34 8.54 -8.13
CA THR A 256 -9.71 9.68 -8.98
C THR A 256 -8.60 10.71 -9.10
N GLY A 257 -7.50 10.54 -8.35
CA GLY A 257 -6.44 11.55 -8.22
C GLY A 257 -6.90 12.85 -7.56
N LYS A 258 -8.18 13.00 -7.19
CA LYS A 258 -8.72 14.24 -6.63
C LYS A 258 -8.08 14.54 -5.29
N GLU A 259 -7.54 15.74 -5.17
CA GLU A 259 -6.92 16.25 -3.96
C GLU A 259 -7.91 17.12 -3.19
N ILE A 260 -7.96 16.91 -1.87
CA ILE A 260 -8.79 17.67 -0.94
C ILE A 260 -7.94 18.27 0.18
N CYS A 261 -8.42 19.38 0.74
CA CYS A 261 -7.88 20.01 1.95
C CYS A 261 -8.91 19.87 3.07
N LEU A 262 -8.47 19.37 4.23
CA LEU A 262 -9.29 19.22 5.43
C LEU A 262 -8.65 20.03 6.57
N SER A 263 -9.44 20.85 7.25
CA SER A 263 -8.94 21.72 8.34
C SER A 263 -9.49 21.31 9.70
N ALA A 264 -8.65 21.37 10.74
CA ALA A 264 -9.06 21.14 12.12
C ALA A 264 -8.10 21.79 13.12
N PRO A 265 -8.54 22.03 14.37
CA PRO A 265 -7.65 22.41 15.47
C PRO A 265 -6.92 21.22 16.09
N VAL A 266 -7.44 19.99 15.94
CA VAL A 266 -6.87 18.76 16.52
C VAL A 266 -6.68 17.70 15.44
N PHE A 267 -5.53 17.03 15.48
CA PHE A 267 -5.19 15.95 14.58
C PHE A 267 -4.70 14.73 15.35
N ILE A 268 -5.08 13.54 14.89
CA ILE A 268 -4.68 12.24 15.46
C ILE A 268 -4.03 11.43 14.34
N ASP A 269 -2.80 10.97 14.55
CA ASP A 269 -2.12 10.08 13.61
C ASP A 269 -2.26 8.61 14.05
N CYS A 270 -3.14 7.90 13.37
CA CYS A 270 -3.35 6.46 13.48
C CYS A 270 -2.97 5.72 12.18
N SER A 271 -2.09 6.32 11.36
CA SER A 271 -1.75 5.82 10.02
C SER A 271 -0.93 4.52 10.03
N GLY A 272 -0.32 4.21 11.17
CA GLY A 272 0.63 3.11 11.34
C GLY A 272 1.99 3.34 10.68
N LYS A 273 2.21 4.52 10.07
CA LYS A 273 3.47 4.91 9.42
C LYS A 273 3.96 6.31 9.84
N ALA A 274 3.31 6.91 10.82
CA ALA A 274 3.55 8.31 11.23
C ALA A 274 3.43 9.31 10.06
N VAL A 275 2.49 9.08 9.14
CA VAL A 275 2.32 9.90 7.92
C VAL A 275 2.17 11.38 8.27
N LEU A 276 1.32 11.70 9.24
CA LEU A 276 1.11 13.08 9.64
C LEU A 276 2.34 13.64 10.37
N GLY A 277 3.00 12.82 11.19
CA GLY A 277 4.28 13.19 11.80
C GLY A 277 5.32 13.62 10.76
N ILE A 278 5.46 12.83 9.69
CA ILE A 278 6.36 13.12 8.58
C ILE A 278 5.92 14.40 7.83
N CYS A 279 4.64 14.50 7.45
CA CYS A 279 4.12 15.66 6.71
C CYS A 279 4.24 16.98 7.49
N THR A 280 4.20 16.93 8.82
CA THR A 280 4.31 18.12 9.67
C THR A 280 5.75 18.46 10.04
N GLY A 281 6.72 17.59 9.71
CA GLY A 281 8.10 17.73 10.15
C GLY A 281 8.26 17.52 11.66
N ALA A 282 7.34 16.80 12.30
CA ALA A 282 7.48 16.41 13.70
C ALA A 282 8.69 15.48 13.88
N GLU A 283 9.31 15.54 15.05
CA GLU A 283 10.39 14.62 15.40
C GLU A 283 9.84 13.19 15.46
N THR A 284 10.48 12.28 14.73
CA THR A 284 10.14 10.85 14.69
C THR A 284 11.30 10.02 15.21
N LEU A 285 11.00 8.98 15.98
CA LEU A 285 11.96 7.98 16.44
C LEU A 285 11.68 6.65 15.73
N PHE A 286 12.75 5.96 15.30
CA PHE A 286 12.71 4.59 14.80
C PHE A 286 13.52 3.70 15.74
N GLY A 287 13.06 2.47 15.97
CA GLY A 287 13.71 1.54 16.88
C GLY A 287 13.35 1.78 18.35
N GLN A 288 14.32 1.60 19.24
CA GLN A 288 14.14 1.74 20.69
C GLN A 288 15.03 2.87 21.23
N GLU A 289 14.43 3.76 22.03
CA GLU A 289 15.14 4.78 22.79
C GLU A 289 15.98 4.19 23.92
N SER A 290 16.97 4.95 24.40
CA SER A 290 17.75 4.55 25.58
C SER A 290 17.03 4.91 26.89
N LYS A 291 17.31 4.17 27.97
CA LYS A 291 16.85 4.52 29.34
C LYS A 291 17.16 5.96 29.70
N ALA A 292 18.31 6.48 29.26
CA ALA A 292 18.77 7.81 29.62
C ALA A 292 17.99 8.93 28.91
N MET A 293 17.39 8.66 27.74
CA MET A 293 16.71 9.67 26.93
C MET A 293 15.47 10.23 27.64
N TYR A 294 14.61 9.36 28.18
CA TYR A 294 13.36 9.75 28.85
C TYR A 294 13.23 9.22 30.29
N GLY A 295 14.25 8.55 30.82
CA GLY A 295 14.22 7.96 32.16
C GLY A 295 13.41 6.67 32.25
N GLU A 296 13.17 5.98 31.13
CA GLU A 296 12.34 4.78 31.09
C GLU A 296 13.13 3.54 31.55
N SER A 297 12.77 2.99 32.71
CA SER A 297 13.53 1.89 33.33
C SER A 297 13.58 0.58 32.53
N LEU A 298 12.59 0.38 31.64
CA LEU A 298 12.42 -0.82 30.82
C LEU A 298 13.05 -0.71 29.43
N ALA A 299 13.43 0.50 28.98
CA ALA A 299 14.10 0.73 27.71
C ALA A 299 15.51 0.07 27.69
N PRO A 300 16.13 -0.18 26.54
CA PRO A 300 17.52 -0.64 26.49
C PRO A 300 18.49 0.44 27.02
N THR A 301 19.68 0.01 27.49
CA THR A 301 20.69 0.95 28.01
C THR A 301 21.17 1.93 26.94
N GLU A 302 21.34 1.45 25.72
CA GLU A 302 21.68 2.23 24.53
C GLU A 302 20.52 2.14 23.55
N SER A 303 20.33 3.17 22.73
CA SER A 303 19.31 3.14 21.66
C SER A 303 19.74 2.20 20.54
N ASP A 304 18.77 1.61 19.85
CA ASP A 304 19.00 0.77 18.66
C ASP A 304 17.92 0.97 17.58
N ASP A 305 18.16 0.38 16.40
CA ASP A 305 17.24 0.41 15.27
C ASP A 305 16.33 -0.84 15.23
N MET A 306 16.07 -1.49 16.38
CA MET A 306 15.30 -2.73 16.40
C MET A 306 13.80 -2.46 16.26
N HIS A 307 13.20 -3.06 15.24
CA HIS A 307 11.76 -2.97 14.98
C HIS A 307 11.03 -4.21 15.49
N HIS A 308 9.74 -4.08 15.83
CA HIS A 308 8.89 -5.24 16.04
C HIS A 308 8.87 -6.13 14.79
N GLY A 309 8.82 -7.44 15.01
CA GLY A 309 8.75 -8.41 13.92
C GLY A 309 7.51 -8.21 13.03
N HIS A 310 7.59 -8.67 11.78
CA HIS A 310 6.44 -8.66 10.88
C HIS A 310 5.39 -9.68 11.34
N THR A 311 4.15 -9.24 11.48
CA THR A 311 3.03 -10.16 11.68
C THR A 311 2.49 -10.58 10.31
N VAL A 312 2.57 -11.87 10.01
CA VAL A 312 1.98 -12.44 8.79
C VAL A 312 0.72 -13.20 9.19
N PHE A 313 -0.44 -12.70 8.78
CA PHE A 313 -1.71 -13.39 8.94
C PHE A 313 -2.05 -14.11 7.64
N PHE A 314 -2.31 -15.42 7.73
CA PHE A 314 -2.82 -16.21 6.63
C PHE A 314 -4.07 -16.96 7.09
N ARG A 315 -5.08 -16.98 6.24
CA ARG A 315 -6.28 -17.80 6.45
C ARG A 315 -6.20 -18.96 5.48
N THR A 316 -6.15 -20.17 6.02
CA THR A 316 -6.29 -21.38 5.22
C THR A 316 -7.73 -21.86 5.27
N ARG A 317 -8.12 -22.61 4.24
CA ARG A 317 -9.35 -23.40 4.24
C ARG A 317 -9.00 -24.80 3.79
N MET A 318 -9.73 -25.80 4.26
CA MET A 318 -9.57 -27.14 3.72
C MET A 318 -10.00 -27.14 2.25
N GLY A 319 -9.10 -27.59 1.37
CA GLY A 319 -9.38 -27.74 -0.05
C GLY A 319 -9.85 -29.17 -0.35
N ASP A 320 -10.69 -29.32 -1.37
CA ASP A 320 -11.14 -30.65 -1.82
C ASP A 320 -10.03 -31.42 -2.56
N ASN A 321 -8.99 -30.71 -3.02
CA ASN A 321 -7.88 -31.25 -3.80
C ASN A 321 -6.55 -30.65 -3.35
N VAL A 322 -5.45 -31.37 -3.66
CA VAL A 322 -4.08 -30.87 -3.46
C VAL A 322 -3.87 -29.59 -4.28
N ALA A 323 -3.36 -28.54 -3.65
CA ALA A 323 -3.00 -27.29 -4.31
C ALA A 323 -1.47 -27.19 -4.49
N PRO A 324 -0.93 -27.50 -5.69
CA PRO A 324 0.49 -27.33 -5.94
C PRO A 324 0.86 -25.84 -6.00
N PHE A 325 2.00 -25.48 -5.43
CA PHE A 325 2.60 -24.16 -5.60
C PHE A 325 3.78 -24.27 -6.58
N PRO A 326 3.85 -23.41 -7.61
CA PRO A 326 4.92 -23.48 -8.61
C PRO A 326 6.28 -23.15 -7.99
N SER A 327 7.35 -23.59 -8.67
CA SER A 327 8.71 -23.23 -8.29
C SER A 327 8.91 -21.71 -8.43
N VAL A 328 9.46 -21.10 -7.39
CA VAL A 328 9.74 -19.65 -7.30
C VAL A 328 11.24 -19.45 -7.04
N PRO A 329 12.12 -19.58 -8.06
CA PRO A 329 13.58 -19.56 -7.88
C PRO A 329 14.12 -18.24 -7.29
N TRP A 330 13.34 -17.17 -7.33
CA TRP A 330 13.66 -15.89 -6.67
C TRP A 330 13.31 -15.86 -5.18
N ALA A 331 12.52 -16.81 -4.66
CA ALA A 331 12.18 -16.85 -3.26
C ALA A 331 13.36 -17.35 -2.43
N THR A 332 13.55 -16.74 -1.27
CA THR A 332 14.53 -17.23 -0.30
C THR A 332 13.91 -18.35 0.51
N GLU A 333 14.64 -19.45 0.65
CA GLU A 333 14.29 -20.52 1.58
C GLU A 333 14.48 -20.02 3.02
N VAL A 334 13.38 -19.54 3.62
CA VAL A 334 13.38 -18.97 4.97
C VAL A 334 13.19 -20.02 6.06
N ALA A 335 12.55 -21.14 5.74
CA ALA A 335 12.21 -22.16 6.74
C ALA A 335 13.33 -23.18 6.99
N LYS A 336 14.21 -23.46 6.02
CA LYS A 336 15.24 -24.53 6.09
C LYS A 336 14.69 -25.76 6.83
N ASP A 337 15.42 -26.30 7.81
CA ASP A 337 14.95 -27.34 8.74
C ASP A 337 14.41 -26.76 10.07
N TYR A 338 14.28 -25.42 10.18
CA TYR A 338 13.76 -24.74 11.36
C TYR A 338 12.23 -24.79 11.38
N SER A 339 11.69 -25.93 11.81
CA SER A 339 10.31 -26.00 12.29
C SER A 339 10.29 -25.79 13.80
N ASP A 340 10.05 -24.55 14.24
CA ASP A 340 9.67 -24.33 15.63
C ASP A 340 8.16 -24.51 15.77
N LEU A 341 7.74 -25.74 16.06
CA LEU A 341 6.32 -26.08 16.25
C LEU A 341 5.82 -25.74 17.68
N ARG A 342 6.58 -24.96 18.46
CA ARG A 342 6.18 -24.50 19.80
C ARG A 342 5.17 -23.37 19.73
N GLY A 343 4.12 -23.46 20.54
CA GLY A 343 3.00 -22.51 20.55
C GLY A 343 1.80 -22.90 19.67
N GLN A 344 1.77 -24.09 19.06
CA GLN A 344 0.58 -24.55 18.33
C GLN A 344 -0.64 -24.75 19.25
N LEU A 345 -1.82 -24.40 18.72
CA LEU A 345 -3.13 -24.79 19.24
C LEU A 345 -3.17 -26.30 19.51
N THR A 346 -3.16 -26.69 20.78
CA THR A 346 -3.32 -28.11 21.14
C THR A 346 -4.77 -28.57 20.93
N LYS A 347 -5.72 -27.65 21.08
CA LYS A 347 -7.15 -27.77 20.78
C LYS A 347 -7.80 -26.38 20.75
N PRO A 348 -8.94 -26.19 20.06
CA PRO A 348 -9.69 -24.93 20.08
C PRO A 348 -9.82 -24.33 21.49
N GLY A 349 -9.39 -23.08 21.68
CA GLY A 349 -9.53 -22.35 22.96
C GLY A 349 -8.56 -22.76 24.08
N LEU A 350 -7.52 -23.55 23.77
CA LEU A 350 -6.41 -23.82 24.68
C LEU A 350 -5.07 -23.58 23.97
N GLU A 351 -4.61 -22.34 24.12
CA GLU A 351 -3.37 -21.80 23.55
C GLU A 351 -2.12 -22.16 24.38
N ASN A 352 -0.93 -21.94 23.80
CA ASN A 352 0.36 -21.99 24.49
C ASN A 352 0.74 -23.35 25.12
N GLY A 353 0.35 -24.45 24.49
CA GLY A 353 0.92 -25.76 24.85
C GLY A 353 2.44 -25.79 24.63
N PRO A 354 3.21 -26.55 25.44
CA PRO A 354 4.62 -26.77 25.16
C PRO A 354 4.70 -27.51 23.82
N GLY A 355 5.19 -26.86 22.76
CA GLY A 355 5.45 -27.63 21.54
C GLY A 355 6.68 -28.51 21.68
N PRO A 356 7.03 -29.24 20.61
CA PRO A 356 8.14 -30.17 20.64
C PRO A 356 9.45 -29.43 20.96
N LEU A 357 10.20 -29.98 21.92
CA LEU A 357 11.45 -29.40 22.39
C LEU A 357 12.55 -29.70 21.35
N VAL A 358 12.82 -28.77 20.43
CA VAL A 358 13.97 -28.88 19.52
C VAL A 358 15.18 -28.24 20.20
N VAL A 359 15.86 -29.03 21.03
CA VAL A 359 17.11 -28.64 21.69
C VAL A 359 18.15 -29.68 21.28
N PRO A 360 19.31 -29.28 20.70
CA PRO A 360 20.39 -30.21 20.41
C PRO A 360 20.77 -30.99 21.69
N PRO A 361 21.17 -32.27 21.60
CA PRO A 361 21.48 -33.11 22.77
C PRO A 361 22.47 -32.51 23.78
N ASN A 362 23.27 -31.53 23.36
CA ASN A 362 24.35 -30.92 24.14
C ASN A 362 24.18 -29.39 24.33
N PHE A 363 22.98 -28.85 24.20
CA PHE A 363 22.76 -27.42 24.43
C PHE A 363 22.96 -27.08 25.92
N ILE A 364 23.91 -26.18 26.20
CA ILE A 364 24.15 -25.63 27.53
C ILE A 364 23.58 -24.21 27.55
N PRO A 365 22.54 -23.91 28.35
CA PRO A 365 21.98 -22.57 28.44
C PRO A 365 23.00 -21.57 29.01
N ASP A 366 23.05 -20.37 28.45
CA ASP A 366 23.88 -19.29 28.98
C ASP A 366 23.48 -19.00 30.45
N PRO A 367 24.41 -19.12 31.42
CA PRO A 367 24.12 -18.91 32.83
C PRO A 367 23.82 -17.44 33.18
N THR A 368 24.14 -16.48 32.30
CA THR A 368 23.91 -15.05 32.50
C THR A 368 22.49 -14.60 32.16
N ILE A 369 21.72 -15.44 31.47
CA ILE A 369 20.33 -15.16 31.09
C ILE A 369 19.40 -15.56 32.25
N ASP A 370 18.42 -14.71 32.59
CA ASP A 370 17.47 -14.96 33.68
C ASP A 370 16.56 -16.16 33.34
N MET A 371 16.17 -16.97 34.33
CA MET A 371 15.50 -18.26 34.13
C MET A 371 14.18 -18.15 33.36
N ARG A 372 13.52 -16.99 33.48
CA ARG A 372 12.26 -16.66 32.78
C ARG A 372 12.47 -16.38 31.28
N MET A 373 13.68 -16.02 30.87
CA MET A 373 14.11 -15.81 29.48
C MET A 373 14.78 -17.04 28.87
N LYS A 374 14.97 -18.12 29.65
CA LYS A 374 15.46 -19.43 29.16
C LYS A 374 14.36 -20.26 28.49
N GLY A 375 13.09 -19.86 28.63
CA GLY A 375 11.98 -20.41 27.87
C GLY A 375 11.98 -19.84 26.44
N PRO A 376 11.63 -20.64 25.42
CA PRO A 376 11.59 -20.14 24.06
C PRO A 376 10.52 -19.04 23.92
N LEU A 377 10.92 -17.90 23.35
CA LEU A 377 10.00 -16.87 22.89
C LEU A 377 9.16 -17.48 21.77
N THR A 378 7.85 -17.58 21.99
CA THR A 378 6.91 -18.04 20.97
C THR A 378 6.92 -17.05 19.81
N HIS A 379 7.35 -17.50 18.63
CA HIS A 379 6.88 -16.90 17.38
C HIS A 379 5.38 -17.16 17.33
N PHE A 380 4.58 -16.09 17.43
CA PHE A 380 3.13 -16.16 17.35
C PHE A 380 2.74 -16.56 15.92
N TRP A 381 2.46 -17.85 15.71
CA TRP A 381 1.78 -18.37 14.54
C TRP A 381 0.32 -18.63 14.92
N GLU A 382 -0.55 -17.63 14.73
CA GLU A 382 -1.98 -17.84 14.93
C GLU A 382 -2.59 -18.48 13.67
N TYR A 383 -2.81 -19.80 13.74
CA TYR A 383 -3.77 -20.48 12.86
C TYR A 383 -5.18 -20.09 13.32
N GLY A 384 -5.86 -19.26 12.54
CA GLY A 384 -7.31 -19.09 12.67
C GLY A 384 -8.03 -20.37 12.24
N GLN A 385 -8.84 -20.92 13.15
CA GLN A 385 -9.80 -22.00 12.87
C GLN A 385 -11.02 -21.51 12.09
#